data_AF-A0A836IK23-F1
#
_entry.id   AF-A0A836IK23-F1
#
_cell.length_a   1.000
_cell.length_b   1.000
_cell.length_c   1.000
_cell.angle_alpha   90.00
_cell.angle_beta   90.00
_cell.angle_gamma   90.00
#
_symmetry.space_group_name_H-M   'P 1'
#
loop_
_entity.id
_entity.type
_entity.pdbx_description
1 polymer ?
#
loop_
_entity_poly.entity_id
_entity_poly.type
_entity_poly.pdbx_seq_one_letter_code
_entity_poly.pdbx_strand_id
1 'polypeptide(L)'
;MQQFVVKKSSRVGEEVWTTRVLTVDEEHHILYLSKRSDASQMDHHCMVSIREVEVFPAYSSTFHTAAYLPSGSWRAISIRGSTITLGDSSPLHRLLQIGTRKMTPMEHSSLKASRQKLLGGEEPLDSESLVKSTVVSNEEWMLQCMTKKDLRNLLKSLCAAVADPSCMKGPKLRLH
;
A
#
# COMPACT_ATOMS: atom_id res chain seq x y z
N MET A 1 -13.16 -3.36 6.28
CA MET A 1 -11.98 -2.45 6.26
C MET A 1 -11.35 -2.47 7.64
N GLN A 2 -10.04 -2.67 7.70
CA GLN A 2 -9.26 -2.60 8.94
C GLN A 2 -8.21 -1.51 8.83
N GLN A 3 -7.97 -0.79 9.92
CA GLN A 3 -6.99 0.31 9.98
C GLN A 3 -5.83 -0.04 10.90
N PHE A 4 -4.63 0.32 10.48
CA PHE A 4 -3.38 0.04 11.18
C PHE A 4 -2.53 1.31 11.26
N VAL A 5 -2.01 1.60 12.45
CA VAL A 5 -0.97 2.62 12.59
C VAL A 5 0.36 1.98 12.22
N VAL A 6 0.99 2.51 11.18
CA VAL A 6 2.27 2.03 10.66
C VAL A 6 3.24 3.18 10.53
N LYS A 7 4.52 2.87 10.50
CA LYS A 7 5.53 3.79 9.99
C LYS A 7 5.80 3.47 8.52
N LYS A 8 5.88 4.48 7.66
CA LYS A 8 6.31 4.34 6.27
C LYS A 8 7.63 5.05 6.02
N SER A 9 8.54 4.41 5.29
CA SER A 9 9.72 5.07 4.73
C SER A 9 9.36 5.93 3.52
N SER A 10 9.93 7.13 3.42
CA SER A 10 9.70 8.02 2.27
C SER A 10 10.29 7.46 0.97
N ARG A 11 11.46 6.82 1.05
CA ARG A 11 12.12 6.17 -0.09
C ARG A 11 12.83 4.88 0.31
N VAL A 12 13.21 4.13 -0.72
CA VAL A 12 14.14 3.01 -0.59
C VAL A 12 15.49 3.53 -0.06
N GLY A 13 15.99 2.93 1.02
CA GLY A 13 17.27 3.32 1.66
C GLY A 13 17.26 4.51 2.61
N GLU A 14 16.13 5.20 2.84
CA GLU A 14 16.07 6.33 3.80
C GLU A 14 15.90 5.88 5.26
N GLU A 15 16.52 6.62 6.19
CA GLU A 15 16.38 6.43 7.65
C GLU A 15 15.11 7.08 8.23
N VAL A 16 14.44 7.94 7.47
CA VAL A 16 13.31 8.73 7.97
C VAL A 16 12.00 7.96 7.80
N TRP A 17 11.49 7.50 8.93
CA TRP A 17 10.19 6.86 9.04
C TRP A 17 9.14 7.86 9.49
N THR A 18 7.95 7.76 8.91
CA THR A 18 6.86 8.67 9.24
C THR A 18 5.58 7.89 9.56
N THR A 19 4.90 8.25 10.64
CA THR A 19 3.66 7.59 11.06
C THR A 19 2.53 7.85 10.07
N ARG A 20 1.78 6.81 9.75
CA ARG A 20 0.66 6.79 8.80
C ARG A 20 -0.45 5.89 9.31
N VAL A 21 -1.65 6.12 8.81
CA VAL A 21 -2.73 5.14 8.89
C VAL A 21 -2.78 4.38 7.58
N LEU A 22 -2.60 3.07 7.65
CA LEU A 22 -2.83 2.12 6.56
C LEU A 22 -4.23 1.55 6.72
N THR A 23 -5.05 1.66 5.68
CA THR A 23 -6.36 1.02 5.61
C THR A 23 -6.32 -0.13 4.62
N VAL A 24 -6.75 -1.29 5.07
CA VAL A 24 -6.86 -2.50 4.24
C VAL A 24 -8.33 -2.74 3.94
N ASP A 25 -8.70 -2.69 2.67
CA ASP A 25 -9.99 -3.17 2.19
C ASP A 25 -9.85 -4.55 1.55
N GLU A 26 -10.08 -5.56 2.37
CA GLU A 26 -9.96 -6.98 2.03
C GLU A 26 -10.92 -7.37 0.89
N GLU A 27 -12.13 -6.80 0.89
CA GLU A 27 -13.19 -7.10 -0.08
C GLU A 27 -12.85 -6.65 -1.50
N HIS A 28 -12.13 -5.53 -1.62
CA HIS A 28 -11.81 -4.91 -2.91
C HIS A 28 -10.33 -5.07 -3.28
N HIS A 29 -9.53 -5.73 -2.44
CA HIS A 29 -8.08 -5.90 -2.61
C HIS A 29 -7.30 -4.58 -2.70
N ILE A 30 -7.74 -3.56 -1.94
CA ILE A 30 -7.20 -2.21 -2.00
C ILE A 30 -6.54 -1.81 -0.68
N LEU A 31 -5.41 -1.13 -0.78
CA LEU A 31 -4.73 -0.50 0.34
C LEU A 31 -4.76 1.02 0.19
N TYR A 32 -5.10 1.70 1.28
CA TYR A 32 -5.00 3.15 1.37
C TYR A 32 -3.99 3.56 2.41
N LEU A 33 -3.26 4.62 2.12
CA LEU A 33 -2.32 5.22 3.05
C LEU A 33 -2.63 6.70 3.21
N SER A 34 -2.72 7.11 4.48
CA SER A 34 -3.00 8.50 4.82
C SER A 34 -1.91 9.47 4.34
N LYS A 35 -2.24 10.76 4.27
CA LYS A 35 -1.24 11.81 4.06
C LYS A 35 -0.30 11.90 5.27
N ARG A 36 0.91 12.41 5.03
CA ARG A 36 1.93 12.61 6.08
C ARG A 36 1.50 13.58 7.17
N SER A 37 0.95 14.70 6.74
CA SER A 37 0.59 15.82 7.60
C SER A 37 -0.82 15.71 8.16
N ASP A 38 -1.61 14.76 7.67
CA ASP A 38 -3.03 14.66 7.97
C ASP A 38 -3.49 13.19 7.87
N ALA A 39 -3.77 12.58 9.02
CA ALA A 39 -4.21 11.20 9.10
C ALA A 39 -5.68 11.01 8.67
N SER A 40 -6.47 12.09 8.62
CA SER A 40 -7.87 12.04 8.16
C SER A 40 -7.99 11.93 6.64
N GLN A 41 -6.98 12.39 5.90
CA GLN A 41 -6.87 12.20 4.46
C GLN A 41 -6.38 10.79 4.13
N MET A 42 -7.25 9.80 4.32
CA MET A 42 -6.92 8.37 4.23
C MET A 42 -6.72 7.88 2.79
N ASP A 43 -7.36 8.51 1.82
CA ASP A 43 -7.34 8.15 0.40
C ASP A 43 -6.22 8.82 -0.41
N HIS A 44 -5.29 9.49 0.29
CA HIS A 44 -4.21 10.26 -0.32
C HIS A 44 -3.34 9.41 -1.27
N HIS A 45 -3.06 8.16 -0.89
CA HIS A 45 -2.27 7.24 -1.70
C HIS A 45 -2.91 5.86 -1.68
N CYS A 46 -3.21 5.34 -2.87
CA CYS A 46 -3.98 4.11 -3.04
C CYS A 46 -3.19 3.07 -3.85
N MET A 47 -3.13 1.85 -3.34
CA MET A 47 -2.64 0.66 -4.05
C MET A 47 -3.84 -0.21 -4.41
N VAL A 48 -4.06 -0.43 -5.71
CA VAL A 48 -5.22 -1.14 -6.26
C VAL A 48 -4.94 -2.58 -6.65
N SER A 49 -3.68 -2.99 -6.60
CA SER A 49 -3.29 -4.38 -6.79
C SER A 49 -2.05 -4.65 -5.97
N ILE A 50 -2.11 -5.66 -5.11
CA ILE A 50 -0.98 -6.15 -4.33
C ILE A 50 -0.36 -7.30 -5.13
N ARG A 51 0.91 -7.14 -5.53
CA ARG A 51 1.65 -8.15 -6.29
C ARG A 51 2.54 -8.99 -5.41
N GLU A 52 3.03 -8.40 -4.33
CA GLU A 52 3.98 -9.06 -3.45
C GLU A 52 3.95 -8.42 -2.07
N VAL A 53 4.04 -9.25 -1.04
CA VAL A 53 4.23 -8.84 0.35
C VAL A 53 5.39 -9.63 0.90
N GLU A 54 6.48 -8.96 1.25
CA GLU A 54 7.66 -9.59 1.83
C GLU A 54 7.79 -9.20 3.30
N VAL A 55 7.80 -10.19 4.18
CA VAL A 55 8.03 -10.01 5.62
C VAL A 55 9.50 -10.24 5.90
N PHE A 56 10.11 -9.33 6.65
CA PHE A 56 11.49 -9.51 7.10
C PHE A 56 11.68 -10.87 7.81
N PRO A 57 12.81 -11.57 7.62
CA PRO A 57 13.95 -11.28 6.73
C PRO A 57 13.86 -11.84 5.29
N ALA A 58 12.69 -12.27 4.77
CA ALA A 58 12.62 -12.80 3.39
C ALA A 58 12.97 -11.74 2.31
N TYR A 59 12.93 -10.46 2.70
CA TYR A 59 13.29 -9.32 1.88
C TYR A 59 14.80 -9.29 1.55
N SER A 60 15.15 -9.29 0.27
CA SER A 60 16.54 -9.12 -0.21
C SER A 60 17.12 -7.79 0.27
N SER A 61 18.14 -7.86 1.12
CA SER A 61 18.70 -6.77 1.91
C SER A 61 19.61 -5.79 1.16
N THR A 62 19.63 -5.80 -0.18
CA THR A 62 20.64 -5.03 -0.94
C THR A 62 20.42 -3.51 -0.91
N PHE A 63 19.21 -3.02 -0.61
CA PHE A 63 18.89 -1.58 -0.72
C PHE A 63 18.46 -0.89 0.59
N HIS A 64 18.49 -1.57 1.74
CA HIS A 64 17.77 -1.09 2.93
C HIS A 64 18.50 -1.28 4.26
N THR A 65 19.82 -1.45 4.25
CA THR A 65 20.68 -1.68 5.43
C THR A 65 20.40 -0.75 6.62
N ALA A 66 20.01 0.52 6.39
CA ALA A 66 19.73 1.48 7.45
C ALA A 66 18.35 1.28 8.15
N ALA A 67 17.37 0.65 7.49
CA ALA A 67 16.09 0.27 8.09
C ALA A 67 16.23 -0.90 9.11
N TYR A 68 17.41 -1.53 9.17
CA TYR A 68 17.61 -2.83 9.78
C TYR A 68 18.57 -2.87 10.98
N LEU A 69 19.10 -1.72 11.44
CA LEU A 69 19.93 -1.61 12.66
C LEU A 69 19.13 -0.99 13.83
N PRO A 70 19.39 -1.39 15.10
CA PRO A 70 18.72 -2.48 15.82
C PRO A 70 17.42 -2.10 16.58
N SER A 71 16.61 -3.12 16.90
CA SER A 71 15.37 -3.19 17.72
C SER A 71 13.98 -3.11 17.04
N GLY A 72 13.88 -2.95 15.71
CA GLY A 72 12.57 -2.86 15.02
C GLY A 72 12.40 -3.61 13.70
N SER A 73 13.47 -4.22 13.17
CA SER A 73 13.51 -4.83 11.83
C SER A 73 12.53 -5.99 11.62
N TRP A 74 12.31 -6.80 12.66
CA TRP A 74 11.39 -7.95 12.62
C TRP A 74 9.90 -7.57 12.46
N ARG A 75 9.56 -6.28 12.51
CA ARG A 75 8.21 -5.74 12.28
C ARG A 75 8.06 -5.06 10.91
N ALA A 76 9.09 -5.11 10.08
CA ALA A 76 9.07 -4.50 8.76
C ALA A 76 8.45 -5.45 7.72
N ILE A 77 7.68 -4.85 6.82
CA ILE A 77 7.12 -5.49 5.63
C ILE A 77 7.37 -4.60 4.42
N SER A 78 7.61 -5.22 3.28
CA SER A 78 7.54 -4.57 1.97
C SER A 78 6.24 -5.00 1.30
N ILE A 79 5.53 -4.05 0.70
CA ILE A 79 4.37 -4.31 -0.14
C ILE A 79 4.65 -3.73 -1.51
N ARG A 80 4.70 -4.57 -2.54
CA ARG A 80 4.83 -4.13 -3.94
C ARG A 80 3.50 -4.31 -4.65
N GLY A 81 3.19 -3.33 -5.48
CA GLY A 81 1.91 -3.33 -6.16
C GLY A 81 1.75 -2.21 -7.16
N SER A 82 0.51 -2.07 -7.64
CA SER A 82 0.12 -1.03 -8.56
C SER A 82 -0.66 0.06 -7.84
N THR A 83 -0.23 1.30 -7.97
CA THR A 83 -0.83 2.47 -7.30
C THR A 83 -1.46 3.42 -8.30
N ILE A 84 -2.37 4.26 -7.80
CA ILE A 84 -3.00 5.29 -8.62
C ILE A 84 -2.35 6.62 -8.38
N THR A 85 -1.96 7.27 -9.47
CA THR A 85 -1.67 8.70 -9.49
C THR A 85 -2.93 9.42 -9.97
N LEU A 86 -3.63 10.06 -9.02
CA LEU A 86 -4.69 11.01 -9.35
C LEU A 86 -4.03 12.22 -10.02
N GLY A 87 -4.61 12.64 -11.14
CA GLY A 87 -3.97 13.52 -12.10
C GLY A 87 -3.57 14.89 -11.53
N ASP A 88 -2.28 15.03 -11.26
CA ASP A 88 -1.49 16.27 -11.34
C ASP A 88 0.02 15.99 -11.51
N SER A 89 0.40 14.73 -11.77
CA SER A 89 1.80 14.41 -12.07
C SER A 89 2.18 15.00 -13.43
N SER A 90 3.19 15.87 -13.43
CA SER A 90 3.74 16.51 -14.62
C SER A 90 4.00 15.48 -15.73
N PRO A 91 3.82 15.84 -17.02
CA PRO A 91 4.04 14.93 -18.15
C PRO A 91 5.42 14.24 -18.13
N LEU A 92 6.44 14.93 -17.63
CA LEU A 92 7.80 14.38 -17.44
C LEU A 92 7.85 13.27 -16.37
N HIS A 93 7.08 13.39 -15.29
CA HIS A 93 6.99 12.34 -14.27
C HIS A 93 6.27 11.09 -14.81
N ARG A 94 5.31 11.27 -15.72
CA ARG A 94 4.66 10.16 -16.43
C ARG A 94 5.58 9.48 -17.45
N LEU A 95 6.45 10.23 -18.12
CA LEU A 95 7.42 9.70 -19.10
C LEU A 95 8.58 8.92 -18.46
N LEU A 96 8.96 9.27 -17.22
CA LEU A 96 10.03 8.60 -16.48
C LEU A 96 9.56 7.36 -15.69
N GLN A 97 8.25 7.19 -15.50
CA GLN A 97 7.70 6.01 -14.84
C GLN A 97 7.51 4.87 -15.84
N ILE A 98 8.52 3.99 -15.93
CA ILE A 98 8.41 2.73 -16.66
C ILE A 98 7.25 1.92 -16.06
N GLY A 99 6.28 1.54 -16.90
CA GLY A 99 5.18 0.65 -16.50
C GLY A 99 3.87 1.34 -16.09
N THR A 100 3.59 2.56 -16.55
CA THR A 100 2.24 3.12 -16.42
C THR A 100 1.25 2.43 -17.35
N ARG A 101 0.05 2.10 -16.87
CA ARG A 101 -1.05 1.60 -17.71
C ARG A 101 -2.37 2.28 -17.36
N LYS A 102 -3.35 2.13 -18.26
CA LYS A 102 -4.73 2.49 -17.96
C LYS A 102 -5.28 1.57 -16.88
N MET A 103 -6.12 2.15 -16.03
CA MET A 103 -6.90 1.40 -15.05
C MET A 103 -7.88 0.47 -15.76
N THR A 104 -8.03 -0.76 -15.28
CA THR A 104 -9.01 -1.70 -15.83
C THR A 104 -10.42 -1.38 -15.31
N PRO A 105 -11.49 -1.80 -16.01
CA PRO A 105 -12.87 -1.60 -15.54
C PRO A 105 -13.15 -2.25 -14.18
N MET A 106 -12.54 -3.41 -13.92
CA MET A 106 -12.66 -4.12 -12.65
C MET A 106 -12.02 -3.35 -11.51
N GLU A 107 -10.78 -2.91 -11.67
CA GLU A 107 -10.11 -2.06 -10.67
C GLU A 107 -10.90 -0.79 -10.41
N HIS A 108 -11.45 -0.17 -11.46
CA HIS A 108 -12.21 1.06 -11.33
C HIS A 108 -13.47 0.85 -10.49
N SER A 109 -14.18 -0.26 -10.73
CA SER A 109 -15.38 -0.64 -9.98
C SER A 109 -15.05 -0.94 -8.52
N SER A 110 -13.99 -1.74 -8.28
CA SER A 110 -13.52 -2.05 -6.92
C SER A 110 -13.08 -0.80 -6.16
N LEU A 111 -12.36 0.11 -6.81
CA LEU A 111 -11.95 1.36 -6.18
C LEU A 111 -13.12 2.27 -5.84
N LYS A 112 -14.09 2.38 -6.76
CA LYS A 112 -15.28 3.20 -6.52
C LYS A 112 -16.06 2.68 -5.30
N ALA A 113 -16.32 1.37 -5.26
CA ALA A 113 -17.03 0.72 -4.15
C ALA A 113 -16.26 0.85 -2.83
N SER A 114 -14.94 0.61 -2.86
CA SER A 114 -14.06 0.76 -1.71
C SER A 114 -14.03 2.20 -1.18
N ARG A 115 -13.86 3.20 -2.05
CA ARG A 115 -13.86 4.62 -1.63
C ARG A 115 -15.20 5.06 -1.05
N GLN A 116 -16.31 4.61 -1.62
CA GLN A 116 -17.65 4.92 -1.10
C GLN A 116 -17.81 4.42 0.34
N LYS A 117 -17.28 3.22 0.62
CA LYS A 117 -17.24 2.63 1.97
C LYS A 117 -16.30 3.39 2.89
N LEU A 118 -15.14 3.85 2.39
CA LEU A 118 -14.15 4.60 3.17
C LEU A 118 -14.67 5.98 3.61
N LEU A 119 -15.36 6.69 2.71
CA LEU A 119 -15.83 8.06 2.90
C LEU A 119 -17.25 8.14 3.49
N GLY A 120 -17.84 7.00 3.91
CA GLY A 120 -19.15 7.00 4.54
C GLY A 120 -20.31 7.38 3.60
N GLY A 121 -20.13 7.25 2.28
CA GLY A 121 -21.17 7.51 1.29
C GLY A 121 -21.33 8.97 0.85
N GLU A 122 -20.52 9.91 1.35
CA GLU A 122 -20.55 11.30 0.87
C GLU A 122 -19.64 11.52 -0.35
N GLU A 123 -20.28 12.06 -1.39
CA GLU A 123 -19.84 12.38 -2.76
C GLU A 123 -19.17 11.29 -3.64
N PRO A 124 -19.77 10.96 -4.81
CA PRO A 124 -19.04 10.29 -5.86
C PRO A 124 -18.03 11.28 -6.46
N LEU A 125 -16.74 10.90 -6.49
CA LEU A 125 -15.79 11.51 -7.42
C LEU A 125 -16.43 11.59 -8.81
N ASP A 126 -16.29 12.74 -9.47
CA ASP A 126 -16.58 12.88 -10.89
C ASP A 126 -16.00 11.68 -11.61
N SER A 127 -16.88 10.87 -12.19
CA SER A 127 -16.51 9.60 -12.82
C SER A 127 -15.45 9.81 -13.91
N GLU A 128 -15.33 11.02 -14.45
CA GLU A 128 -14.27 11.43 -15.36
C GLU A 128 -12.85 11.48 -14.75
N SER A 129 -12.70 11.83 -13.47
CA SER A 129 -11.39 11.94 -12.81
C SER A 129 -10.76 10.57 -12.53
N LEU A 130 -11.59 9.59 -12.15
CA LEU A 130 -11.19 8.19 -11.98
C LEU A 130 -10.91 7.51 -13.33
N VAL A 131 -11.67 7.84 -14.38
CA VAL A 131 -11.44 7.32 -15.75
C VAL A 131 -10.11 7.83 -16.35
N LYS A 132 -9.64 9.02 -15.96
CA LYS A 132 -8.34 9.59 -16.37
C LYS A 132 -7.16 9.12 -15.51
N SER A 133 -7.41 8.34 -14.46
CA SER A 133 -6.38 7.91 -13.52
C SER A 133 -5.40 6.93 -14.18
N THR A 134 -4.11 7.19 -13.97
CA THR A 134 -3.03 6.34 -14.47
C THR A 134 -2.60 5.39 -13.35
N VAL A 135 -2.46 4.12 -13.68
CA VAL A 135 -1.94 3.11 -12.74
C VAL A 135 -0.44 3.00 -12.94
N VAL A 136 0.32 3.24 -11.87
CA VAL A 136 1.77 3.02 -11.82
C VAL A 136 2.00 1.59 -11.36
N SER A 137 2.60 0.76 -12.22
CA SER A 137 2.55 -0.70 -12.02
C SER A 137 3.48 -1.26 -10.94
N ASN A 138 4.52 -0.54 -10.52
CA ASN A 138 5.60 -1.09 -9.67
C ASN A 138 5.99 -0.11 -8.55
N GLU A 139 5.05 0.20 -7.66
CA GLU A 139 5.37 0.95 -6.46
C GLU A 139 5.66 0.00 -5.28
N GLU A 140 6.63 0.38 -4.44
CA GLU A 140 7.03 -0.38 -3.25
C GLU A 140 6.81 0.47 -1.98
N TRP A 141 6.06 -0.09 -1.03
CA TRP A 141 5.81 0.50 0.27
C TRP A 141 6.56 -0.27 1.36
N MET A 142 7.56 0.39 1.94
CA MET A 142 8.25 -0.11 3.13
C MET A 142 7.52 0.38 4.38
N LEU A 143 6.95 -0.57 5.12
CA LEU A 143 6.16 -0.31 6.32
C LEU A 143 6.78 -1.00 7.53
N GLN A 144 6.62 -0.40 8.70
CA GLN A 144 6.99 -0.98 9.98
C GLN A 144 5.81 -0.90 10.94
N CYS A 145 5.43 -2.04 11.50
CA CYS A 145 4.37 -2.12 12.49
C CYS A 145 4.84 -1.63 13.86
N MET A 146 3.93 -1.05 14.64
CA MET A 146 4.23 -0.54 15.98
C MET A 146 4.51 -1.68 16.98
N THR A 147 3.82 -2.82 16.86
CA THR A 147 4.02 -4.00 17.72
C THR A 147 4.01 -5.32 16.94
N LYS A 148 4.38 -6.43 17.61
CA LYS A 148 4.22 -7.80 17.06
C LYS A 148 2.76 -8.15 16.79
N LYS A 149 1.86 -7.66 17.64
CA LYS A 149 0.43 -7.91 17.52
C LYS A 149 -0.10 -7.24 16.27
N ASP A 150 0.29 -5.99 16.03
CA ASP A 150 -0.10 -5.23 14.84
C ASP A 150 0.41 -5.91 13.58
N LEU A 151 1.67 -6.38 13.58
CA LEU A 151 2.21 -7.16 12.45
C LEU A 151 1.35 -8.39 12.16
N ARG A 152 1.02 -9.20 13.18
CA ARG A 152 0.21 -10.41 12.97
C ARG A 152 -1.18 -10.08 12.42
N ASN A 153 -1.83 -9.05 12.97
CA ASN A 153 -3.16 -8.65 12.52
C ASN A 153 -3.11 -8.09 11.09
N LEU A 154 -2.11 -7.27 10.79
CA LEU A 154 -1.89 -6.73 9.45
C LEU A 154 -1.63 -7.86 8.45
N LEU A 155 -0.80 -8.85 8.78
CA LEU A 155 -0.57 -10.00 7.91
C LEU A 155 -1.84 -10.82 7.66
N LYS A 156 -2.72 -10.98 8.66
CA LYS A 156 -4.03 -11.63 8.45
C LYS A 156 -4.88 -10.84 7.45
N SER A 157 -4.95 -9.52 7.60
CA SER A 157 -5.69 -8.66 6.67
C SER A 157 -5.05 -8.64 5.27
N LEU A 158 -3.73 -8.61 5.15
CA LEU A 158 -3.04 -8.69 3.86
C LEU A 158 -3.26 -10.04 3.20
N CYS A 159 -3.23 -11.15 3.94
CA CYS A 159 -3.58 -12.47 3.40
C CYS A 159 -5.00 -12.53 2.83
N ALA A 160 -5.95 -11.80 3.43
CA ALA A 160 -7.32 -11.69 2.90
C ALA A 160 -7.41 -10.71 1.72
N ALA A 161 -6.55 -9.69 1.68
CA ALA A 161 -6.55 -8.66 0.65
C ALA A 161 -5.71 -9.02 -0.59
N VAL A 162 -4.79 -9.97 -0.55
CA VAL A 162 -4.07 -10.45 -1.74
C VAL A 162 -4.97 -11.36 -2.58
N ALA A 163 -4.96 -11.17 -3.90
CA ALA A 163 -5.71 -12.04 -4.81
C ALA A 163 -5.06 -13.43 -4.96
N ASP A 164 -3.73 -13.50 -4.85
CA ASP A 164 -2.97 -14.75 -4.88
C ASP A 164 -2.16 -14.89 -3.57
N PRO A 165 -2.41 -15.95 -2.76
CA PRO A 165 -1.63 -16.22 -1.56
C PRO A 165 -0.13 -16.41 -1.81
N SER A 166 0.28 -16.80 -3.02
CA SER A 166 1.69 -16.97 -3.41
C SER A 166 2.49 -15.65 -3.37
N CYS A 167 1.79 -14.51 -3.40
CA CYS A 167 2.36 -13.17 -3.26
C CYS A 167 2.95 -12.90 -1.87
N MET A 168 2.59 -13.69 -0.84
CA MET A 168 3.08 -13.52 0.52
C MET A 168 4.39 -14.31 0.73
N LYS A 169 5.49 -13.61 1.04
CA LYS A 169 6.83 -14.20 1.28
C LYS A 169 7.32 -13.85 2.68
N GLY A 170 7.91 -14.79 3.41
CA GLY A 170 8.34 -14.55 4.79
C GLY A 170 8.61 -15.83 5.60
N PRO A 171 9.57 -15.83 6.54
CA PRO A 171 9.76 -16.98 7.42
C PRO A 171 8.59 -17.12 8.39
N LYS A 172 7.79 -18.18 8.16
CA LYS A 172 6.62 -18.58 8.93
C LYS A 172 5.46 -17.57 8.91
N LEU A 173 4.78 -17.50 7.76
CA LEU A 173 3.35 -17.13 7.64
C LEU A 173 2.41 -18.16 8.31
N ARG A 174 2.86 -18.87 9.36
CA ARG A 174 2.01 -19.78 10.13
C ARG A 174 1.10 -18.94 11.03
N LEU A 175 0.04 -18.42 10.42
CA LEU A 175 -1.09 -17.78 11.06
C LEU A 175 -1.94 -18.88 11.75
N HIS A 176 -1.45 -19.44 12.85
CA HIS A 176 -2.26 -20.25 13.77
C HIS A 176 -2.75 -19.35 14.91
#